data_AF-A0A7I0EFB4-F1
#
_entry.id   AF-A0A7I0EFB4-F1
#
_cell.length_a   1.000
_cell.length_b   1.000
_cell.length_c   1.000
_cell.angle_alpha   90.00
_cell.angle_beta   90.00
_cell.angle_gamma   90.00
#
_symmetry.space_group_name_H-M   'P 1'
#
loop_
_entity.id
_entity.type
_entity.pdbx_description
1 polymer ?
#
loop_
_entity_poly.entity_id
_entity_poly.type
_entity_poly.pdbx_seq_one_letter_code
_entity_poly.pdbx_strand_id
1 'polypeptide(L)'
;MSVQLPVNVTDEQYRALLKIASKRSVQAHHLVEQLVTHALKPAPAPVTIVQMLDDIRRLHGLGKNDRQIAENLGVKQGRVSYQRNQMHLPVNDPRGRKSQEKAH
;
A
#
# COMPACT_ATOMS: atom_id res chain seq x y z
N MET A 1 23.28 10.37 13.61
CA MET A 1 24.35 10.72 12.65
C MET A 1 23.70 11.51 11.53
N SER A 2 24.15 12.74 11.27
CA SER A 2 23.61 13.56 10.18
C SER A 2 24.50 13.36 8.95
N VAL A 3 23.90 12.91 7.83
CA VAL A 3 24.60 12.74 6.55
C VAL A 3 24.25 13.92 5.67
N GLN A 4 25.27 14.64 5.17
CA GLN A 4 25.09 15.72 4.19
C GLN A 4 25.39 15.16 2.80
N LEU A 5 24.39 15.18 1.92
CA LEU A 5 24.53 14.78 0.52
C LEU A 5 24.38 16.02 -0.38
N PRO A 6 25.42 16.44 -1.12
CA PRO A 6 25.25 17.49 -2.12
C PRO A 6 24.40 16.95 -3.28
N VAL A 7 23.24 17.56 -3.52
CA VAL A 7 22.36 17.21 -4.64
C VAL A 7 22.57 18.23 -5.74
N ASN A 8 22.91 17.77 -6.95
CA ASN A 8 23.08 18.64 -8.10
C ASN A 8 21.72 18.82 -8.78
N VAL A 9 21.15 20.03 -8.66
CA VAL A 9 19.80 20.37 -9.14
C VAL A 9 19.93 21.54 -10.11
N THR A 10 19.32 21.47 -11.29
CA THR A 10 19.35 22.59 -12.23
C THR A 10 18.52 23.77 -11.70
N ASP A 11 18.80 24.98 -12.18
CA ASP A 11 18.05 26.18 -11.81
C ASP A 11 16.54 26.04 -12.04
N GLU A 12 16.16 25.40 -13.15
CA GLU A 12 14.76 25.12 -13.49
C GLU A 12 14.12 24.15 -12.49
N GLN A 13 14.82 23.07 -12.15
CA GLN A 13 14.36 22.08 -11.16
C GLN A 13 14.23 22.71 -9.77
N TYR A 14 15.17 23.58 -9.38
CA TYR A 14 15.12 24.28 -8.09
C TYR A 14 13.93 25.24 -8.01
N ARG A 15 13.66 26.01 -9.08
CA ARG A 15 12.46 26.88 -9.17
C ARG A 15 11.17 26.07 -9.09
N ALA A 16 11.10 24.92 -9.76
CA ALA A 16 9.95 24.03 -9.69
C ALA A 16 9.75 23.50 -8.26
N LEU A 17 10.81 23.06 -7.59
CA LEU A 17 10.79 22.61 -6.19
C LEU A 17 10.27 23.71 -5.26
N LEU A 18 10.77 24.94 -5.37
CA LEU A 18 10.30 26.07 -4.57
C LEU A 18 8.81 26.36 -4.78
N LYS A 19 8.33 26.28 -6.02
CA LYS A 19 6.91 26.50 -6.36
C LYS A 19 6.00 25.42 -5.78
N ILE A 20 6.46 24.17 -5.73
CA ILE A 20 5.71 23.06 -5.12
C ILE A 20 5.74 23.16 -3.59
N ALA A 21 6.89 23.50 -3.03
CA ALA A 21 7.10 23.67 -1.60
C ALA A 21 6.21 24.78 -1.03
N SER A 22 6.16 25.95 -1.69
CA SER A 22 5.30 27.06 -1.30
C SER A 22 3.81 26.72 -1.36
N LYS A 23 3.36 26.06 -2.43
CA LYS A 23 1.97 25.57 -2.56
C LYS A 23 1.57 24.60 -1.44
N ARG A 24 2.52 23.83 -0.92
CA ARG A 24 2.29 22.84 0.14
C ARG A 24 2.62 23.37 1.53
N SER A 25 3.02 24.63 1.67
CA SER A 25 3.47 25.24 2.93
C SER A 25 4.57 24.42 3.64
N VAL A 26 5.48 23.84 2.86
CA VAL A 26 6.63 23.06 3.37
C VAL A 26 7.94 23.66 2.84
N GLN A 27 9.04 23.37 3.52
CA GLN A 27 10.36 23.75 3.03
C GLN A 27 10.81 22.82 1.89
N ALA A 28 11.64 23.33 0.98
CA ALA A 28 12.13 22.57 -0.17
C ALA A 28 12.89 21.29 0.24
N HIS A 29 13.66 21.34 1.33
CA HIS A 29 14.41 20.17 1.81
C HIS A 29 13.49 19.05 2.31
N HIS A 30 12.37 19.37 2.98
CA HIS A 30 11.35 18.37 3.34
C HIS A 30 10.72 17.71 2.11
N LEU A 31 10.52 18.46 1.03
CA LEU A 31 10.01 17.90 -0.22
C LEU A 31 11.01 16.92 -0.85
N VAL A 32 12.31 17.26 -0.82
CA VAL A 32 13.38 16.37 -1.28
C VAL A 32 13.44 15.10 -0.42
N GLU A 33 13.37 15.23 0.90
CA GLU A 33 13.32 14.08 1.81
C GLU A 33 12.12 13.17 1.53
N GLN A 34 10.94 13.74 1.29
CA GLN A 34 9.75 12.98 0.91
C GLN A 34 9.93 12.25 -0.43
N LEU A 35 10.50 12.92 -1.43
CA LEU A 35 10.76 12.32 -2.74
C LEU A 35 11.77 11.18 -2.64
N VAL A 36 12.85 11.37 -1.89
CA VAL A 36 13.86 10.32 -1.64
C VAL A 36 13.22 9.14 -0.91
N THR A 37 12.43 9.40 0.13
CA THR A 37 11.70 8.35 0.87
C THR A 37 10.77 7.57 -0.05
N HIS A 38 10.05 8.26 -0.93
CA HIS A 38 9.15 7.63 -1.89
C HIS A 38 9.89 6.84 -2.98
N ALA A 39 11.02 7.34 -3.47
CA ALA A 39 11.83 6.67 -4.49
C ALA A 39 12.56 5.45 -3.95
N LEU A 40 13.01 5.52 -2.69
CA LEU A 40 13.65 4.39 -1.99
C LEU A 40 12.63 3.39 -1.43
N LYS A 41 11.36 3.76 -1.31
CA LYS A 41 10.30 2.79 -1.01
C LYS A 41 10.29 1.80 -2.18
N PRO A 42 10.70 0.54 -1.97
CA PRO A 42 10.75 -0.40 -3.07
C PRO A 42 9.36 -0.48 -3.66
N ALA A 43 9.26 -0.43 -4.99
CA ALA A 43 8.04 -0.83 -5.67
C ALA A 43 7.60 -2.14 -5.01
N PRO A 44 6.31 -2.31 -4.64
CA PRO A 44 5.88 -3.55 -4.02
C PRO A 44 6.37 -4.66 -4.92
N ALA A 45 7.32 -5.46 -4.41
CA ALA A 45 7.88 -6.58 -5.16
C ALA A 45 6.71 -7.37 -5.73
N PRO A 46 6.81 -7.95 -6.94
CA PRO A 46 5.74 -8.77 -7.46
C PRO A 46 5.43 -9.83 -6.42
N VAL A 47 4.32 -9.62 -5.69
CA VAL A 47 3.93 -10.52 -4.60
C VAL A 47 3.71 -11.84 -5.30
N THR A 48 4.57 -12.82 -5.00
CA THR A 48 4.39 -14.15 -5.56
C THR A 48 3.02 -14.65 -5.14
N ILE A 49 2.37 -15.45 -5.98
CA ILE A 49 1.01 -15.94 -5.68
C ILE A 49 1.00 -16.60 -4.30
N VAL A 50 2.05 -17.35 -3.94
CA VAL A 50 2.21 -18.00 -2.64
C VAL A 50 2.21 -16.99 -1.48
N GLN A 51 3.06 -15.95 -1.53
CA GLN A 51 3.10 -14.92 -0.49
C GLN A 51 1.77 -14.19 -0.33
N MET A 52 1.08 -13.92 -1.45
CA MET A 52 -0.22 -13.27 -1.42
C MET A 52 -1.28 -14.13 -0.73
N LEU A 53 -1.27 -15.45 -0.95
CA LEU A 53 -2.21 -16.37 -0.30
C LEU A 53 -1.99 -16.42 1.22
N ASP A 54 -0.72 -16.49 1.65
CA ASP A 54 -0.37 -16.50 3.07
C ASP A 54 -0.75 -15.18 3.76
N ASP A 55 -0.54 -14.04 3.09
CA ASP A 55 -0.97 -12.75 3.61
C ASP A 55 -2.49 -12.60 3.67
N ILE A 56 -3.23 -13.11 2.68
CA ILE A 56 -4.70 -13.13 2.72
C ILE A 56 -5.18 -13.97 3.91
N ARG A 57 -4.63 -15.18 4.12
CA ARG A 57 -4.97 -16.02 5.29
C ARG A 57 -4.67 -15.32 6.61
N ARG A 58 -3.48 -14.74 6.73
CA ARG A 58 -3.05 -14.03 7.95
C ARG A 58 -3.96 -12.85 8.26
N LEU A 59 -4.24 -12.00 7.26
CA LEU A 59 -5.07 -10.81 7.46
C LEU A 59 -6.55 -11.18 7.69
N HIS A 60 -7.04 -12.24 7.05
CA HIS A 60 -8.37 -12.81 7.31
C HIS A 60 -8.51 -13.33 8.73
N GLY A 61 -7.49 -14.04 9.25
CA GLY A 61 -7.44 -14.50 10.64
C GLY A 61 -7.44 -13.36 11.68
N LEU A 62 -7.05 -12.15 11.28
CA LEU A 62 -7.18 -10.92 12.09
C LEU A 62 -8.56 -10.26 12.00
N GLY A 63 -9.54 -10.91 11.36
CA GLY A 63 -10.90 -10.38 11.18
C GLY A 63 -11.02 -9.30 10.10
N LYS A 64 -9.98 -9.07 9.28
CA LYS A 64 -10.06 -8.07 8.20
C LYS A 64 -10.97 -8.57 7.08
N ASN A 65 -11.70 -7.63 6.48
CA ASN A 65 -12.53 -7.89 5.31
C ASN A 65 -11.74 -7.75 3.99
N ASP A 66 -12.30 -8.25 2.88
CA ASP A 66 -11.61 -8.27 1.58
C ASP A 66 -11.12 -6.88 1.11
N ARG A 67 -11.85 -5.81 1.47
CA ARG A 67 -11.45 -4.43 1.15
C ARG A 67 -10.21 -4.01 1.93
N GLN A 68 -10.21 -4.24 3.24
CA GLN A 68 -9.08 -3.92 4.12
C GLN A 68 -7.84 -4.75 3.77
N ILE A 69 -8.03 -6.03 3.41
CA ILE A 69 -6.95 -6.89 2.94
C ILE A 69 -6.36 -6.34 1.64
N ALA A 70 -7.22 -5.94 0.69
CA ALA A 70 -6.80 -5.36 -0.58
C ALA A 70 -6.04 -4.04 -0.43
N GLU A 71 -6.51 -3.15 0.45
CA GLU A 71 -5.82 -1.90 0.81
C GLU A 71 -4.46 -2.19 1.46
N ASN A 72 -4.38 -3.19 2.35
CA ASN A 72 -3.14 -3.62 2.99
C ASN A 72 -2.12 -4.20 2.00
N LEU A 73 -2.58 -4.95 1.00
CA LEU A 73 -1.74 -5.64 0.03
C LEU A 73 -1.46 -4.79 -1.23
N GLY A 74 -2.13 -3.65 -1.40
CA GLY A 74 -2.04 -2.83 -2.61
C GLY A 74 -2.59 -3.53 -3.87
N VAL A 75 -3.55 -4.44 -3.70
CA VAL A 75 -4.17 -5.20 -4.81
C VAL A 75 -5.64 -4.85 -4.98
N LYS A 76 -6.27 -5.29 -6.07
CA LYS A 76 -7.71 -5.13 -6.27
C LYS A 76 -8.50 -6.06 -5.35
N GLN A 77 -9.58 -5.55 -4.75
CA GLN A 77 -10.49 -6.33 -3.89
C GLN A 77 -10.98 -7.63 -4.55
N GLY A 78 -11.31 -7.60 -5.85
CA GLY A 78 -11.75 -8.80 -6.58
C GLY A 78 -10.70 -9.92 -6.58
N ARG A 79 -9.41 -9.59 -6.58
CA ARG A 79 -8.31 -10.57 -6.51
C ARG A 79 -8.28 -11.25 -5.14
N VAL A 80 -8.49 -10.48 -4.06
CA VAL A 80 -8.58 -11.02 -2.69
C VAL A 80 -9.80 -11.94 -2.57
N SER A 81 -10.97 -11.51 -3.01
CA SER A 81 -12.20 -12.29 -2.93
C SER A 81 -12.10 -13.62 -3.69
N TYR A 82 -11.51 -13.59 -4.90
CA TYR A 82 -11.25 -14.79 -5.68
C TYR A 82 -10.36 -15.78 -4.91
N GLN A 83 -9.22 -15.31 -4.39
CA GLN A 83 -8.28 -16.18 -3.67
C GLN A 83 -8.82 -16.66 -2.32
N ARG A 84 -9.55 -15.82 -1.59
CA ARG A 84 -10.27 -16.19 -0.37
C ARG A 84 -11.24 -17.35 -0.64
N ASN A 85 -12.02 -17.27 -1.73
CA ASN A 85 -12.96 -18.32 -2.13
C ASN A 85 -12.24 -19.63 -2.52
N GLN A 86 -11.12 -19.54 -3.26
CA GLN A 86 -10.29 -20.70 -3.59
C GLN A 86 -9.73 -21.40 -2.33
N MET A 87 -9.53 -20.66 -1.25
CA MET A 87 -9.09 -21.18 0.06
C MET A 87 -10.24 -21.53 1.01
N HIS A 88 -11.50 -21.47 0.56
CA HIS A 88 -12.70 -21.74 1.38
C HIS A 88 -12.80 -20.92 2.67
N LEU A 89 -12.20 -19.73 2.71
CA LEU A 89 -12.31 -18.83 3.87
C LEU A 89 -13.65 -18.09 3.84
N PRO A 90 -14.39 -17.95 4.96
CA PRO A 90 -15.67 -17.24 4.99
C PRO A 90 -15.50 -15.73 4.75
N VAL A 91 -16.57 -15.02 4.42
CA VAL A 91 -16.49 -13.54 4.33
C VAL A 91 -16.48 -12.96 5.74
N ASN A 92 -15.48 -12.13 6.03
CA ASN A 92 -15.50 -11.27 7.21
C ASN A 92 -16.33 -10.02 6.87
N ASP A 93 -17.65 -10.09 6.97
CA ASP A 93 -18.53 -8.93 6.73
C ASP A 93 -18.77 -8.16 8.04
N PRO A 94 -18.23 -6.94 8.21
CA PRO A 94 -18.51 -6.12 9.38
C PRO A 94 -19.99 -5.69 9.47
N ARG A 95 -20.78 -5.86 8.39
CA ARG A 95 -22.22 -5.54 8.34
C ARG A 95 -23.12 -6.75 8.62
N GLY A 96 -22.55 -7.89 9.01
CA GLY A 96 -23.32 -9.01 9.55
C GLY A 96 -24.15 -9.79 8.53
N ARG A 97 -23.91 -9.70 7.22
CA ARG A 97 -24.42 -10.75 6.32
C ARG A 97 -23.63 -12.03 6.59
N LYS A 98 -24.21 -12.89 7.44
CA LYS A 98 -23.73 -14.24 7.66
C LYS A 98 -23.50 -14.88 6.27
N SER A 99 -22.26 -15.29 6.03
CA SER A 99 -21.93 -16.12 4.86
C SER A 99 -22.85 -17.33 4.94
N GLN A 100 -23.72 -17.53 3.95
CA GLN A 100 -24.57 -18.71 3.94
C GLN A 100 -23.65 -19.94 3.88
N GLU A 101 -23.65 -20.71 4.97
CA GLU A 101 -23.17 -22.09 4.99
C GLU A 101 -23.90 -22.83 3.86
N LYS A 102 -23.19 -23.09 2.76
CA LYS A 102 -23.62 -24.12 1.83
C LYS A 102 -23.29 -25.46 2.49
N ALA A 103 -24.29 -26.03 3.16
CA ALA A 103 -24.30 -27.44 3.54
C ALA A 103 -24.10 -28.30 2.28
N HIS A 104 -23.19 -29.28 2.37
CA HIS A 104 -23.08 -30.40 1.43
C HIS A 104 -24.18 -31.42 1.71
#